data_AF-A0A8S3PZC4-F1
#
_entry.id   AF-A0A8S3PZC4-F1
#
_cell.length_a   1.000
_cell.length_b   1.000
_cell.length_c   1.000
_cell.angle_alpha   90.00
_cell.angle_beta   90.00
_cell.angle_gamma   90.00
#
_symmetry.space_group_name_H-M   'P 1'
#
loop_
_entity.id
_entity.type
_entity.pdbx_description
1 polymer ?
#
loop_
_entity_poly.entity_id
_entity_poly.type
_entity_poly.pdbx_seq_one_letter_code
_entity_poly.pdbx_strand_id
1 'polypeptide(L)'
;MSNEGTKLSLFVNEEQKETILSLFGYYNWDVNELNDEQATCVNESTQTDEILENDDNANEDTEVNRFVIQQNEDRDECPFCLCKPCITDESNIQMWWETEGQQRHRRNNSLRKEKYKYFWTMLYHRDVWRDDRYQERKLQALARDPKFKNFIWHKRDIMPNCGKGKNGRKTKTPPRYTRDEIQRIKLEESRLKEKQLLKKNPEFGNMAESVMENALLNIMTEALNEEFNITARPRFIALPKRTASAKSQK
;
A
#
# COMPACT_ATOMS: atom_id res chain seq x y z
N MET A 1 -33.51 1.77 -6.36
CA MET A 1 -33.23 0.37 -6.74
C MET A 1 -31.96 -0.02 -6.00
N SER A 2 -32.11 -0.88 -4.99
CA SER A 2 -31.02 -1.29 -4.12
C SER A 2 -30.16 -2.30 -4.87
N ASN A 3 -28.85 -2.05 -5.00
CA ASN A 3 -27.92 -3.01 -5.58
C ASN A 3 -27.81 -4.21 -4.64
N GLU A 4 -28.50 -5.29 -4.98
CA GLU A 4 -28.29 -6.59 -4.34
C GLU A 4 -26.90 -7.10 -4.75
N GLY A 5 -25.97 -7.07 -3.80
CA GLY A 5 -24.64 -7.63 -4.01
C GLY A 5 -24.74 -9.11 -4.36
N THR A 6 -24.05 -9.53 -5.42
CA THR A 6 -23.93 -10.93 -5.80
C THR A 6 -23.37 -11.74 -4.63
N LYS A 7 -24.19 -12.65 -4.09
CA LYS A 7 -23.77 -13.62 -3.07
C LYS A 7 -23.06 -14.78 -3.75
N LEU A 8 -21.91 -15.18 -3.21
CA LEU A 8 -21.16 -16.36 -3.64
C LEU A 8 -21.36 -17.45 -2.58
N SER A 9 -21.87 -18.61 -2.98
CA SER A 9 -22.05 -19.79 -2.12
C SER A 9 -21.04 -20.86 -2.51
N LEU A 10 -20.35 -21.43 -1.52
CA LEU A 10 -19.48 -22.60 -1.69
C LEU A 10 -20.10 -23.80 -0.98
N PHE A 11 -20.15 -24.94 -1.67
CA PHE A 11 -20.45 -26.22 -1.03
C PHE A 11 -19.14 -26.84 -0.55
N VAL A 12 -19.05 -27.12 0.75
CA VAL A 12 -17.87 -27.70 1.37
C VAL A 12 -18.29 -28.85 2.29
N ASN A 13 -17.45 -29.86 2.40
CA ASN A 13 -17.65 -30.92 3.39
C ASN A 13 -17.27 -30.41 4.81
N GLU A 14 -17.61 -31.17 5.85
CA GLU A 14 -17.41 -30.72 7.24
C GLU A 14 -15.93 -30.48 7.58
N GLU A 15 -15.03 -31.32 7.06
CA GLU A 15 -13.58 -31.20 7.27
C GLU A 15 -13.00 -29.95 6.58
N GLN A 16 -13.45 -29.64 5.37
CA GLN A 16 -13.11 -28.43 4.62
C GLN A 16 -13.65 -27.19 5.34
N LYS A 17 -14.89 -27.25 5.85
CA LYS A 17 -15.49 -26.17 6.64
C LYS A 17 -14.65 -25.85 7.86
N GLU A 18 -14.25 -26.87 8.63
CA GLU A 18 -13.40 -26.70 9.82
C GLU A 18 -12.03 -26.10 9.45
N THR A 19 -11.43 -26.56 8.35
CA THR A 19 -10.16 -26.04 7.83
C THR A 19 -10.27 -24.56 7.43
N ILE A 20 -11.36 -24.17 6.74
CA ILE A 20 -11.61 -22.79 6.33
C ILE A 20 -11.82 -21.89 7.56
N LEU A 21 -12.60 -22.34 8.55
CA LEU A 21 -12.82 -21.59 9.80
C LEU A 21 -11.53 -21.44 10.61
N SER A 22 -10.69 -22.48 10.67
CA SER A 22 -9.38 -22.43 11.30
C SER A 22 -8.46 -21.40 10.62
N LEU A 23 -8.48 -21.35 9.28
CA LEU A 23 -7.75 -20.35 8.50
C LEU A 23 -8.25 -18.93 8.82
N PHE A 24 -9.56 -18.71 8.85
CA PHE A 24 -10.15 -17.40 9.15
C PHE A 24 -9.82 -16.94 10.57
N GLY A 25 -9.88 -17.85 11.55
CA GLY A 25 -9.42 -17.59 12.91
C GLY A 25 -7.94 -17.23 12.99
N TYR A 26 -7.08 -17.88 12.20
CA TYR A 26 -5.64 -17.57 12.16
C TYR A 26 -5.35 -16.14 11.67
N TYR A 27 -6.17 -15.62 10.74
CA TYR A 27 -6.02 -14.27 10.18
C TYR A 27 -6.89 -13.20 10.86
N ASN A 28 -7.65 -13.57 11.91
CA ASN A 28 -8.65 -12.71 12.57
C ASN A 28 -9.66 -12.12 11.57
N TRP A 29 -10.20 -12.94 10.68
CA TRP A 29 -11.34 -12.54 9.84
C TRP A 29 -12.64 -12.82 10.57
N ASP A 30 -13.54 -11.84 10.60
CA ASP A 30 -14.86 -11.99 11.20
C ASP A 30 -15.76 -12.83 10.27
N VAL A 31 -16.29 -13.93 10.81
CA VAL A 31 -17.19 -14.83 10.09
C VAL A 31 -18.60 -14.64 10.65
N ASN A 32 -19.53 -14.24 9.78
CA ASN A 32 -20.94 -14.16 10.13
C ASN A 32 -21.65 -15.39 9.54
N GLU A 33 -22.08 -16.31 10.39
CA GLU A 33 -22.97 -17.40 9.97
C GLU A 33 -24.35 -16.80 9.68
N LEU A 34 -24.76 -16.86 8.41
CA LEU A 34 -26.11 -16.49 8.02
C LEU A 34 -26.98 -17.75 8.12
N ASN A 35 -28.01 -17.73 8.97
CA ASN A 35 -28.98 -18.81 9.05
C ASN A 35 -29.79 -18.90 7.75
N ASP A 36 -29.89 -20.11 7.19
CA ASP A 36 -30.40 -20.40 5.84
C ASP A 36 -31.91 -20.18 5.60
N GLU A 37 -32.66 -19.64 6.55
CA GLU A 37 -34.14 -19.58 6.45
C GLU A 37 -34.70 -18.54 5.44
N GLN A 38 -33.89 -17.86 4.62
CA GLN A 38 -34.36 -16.78 3.72
C GLN A 38 -33.82 -16.79 2.27
N ALA A 39 -33.25 -17.88 1.77
CA ALA A 39 -32.72 -17.93 0.40
C ALA A 39 -33.67 -18.60 -0.61
N THR A 40 -34.65 -17.86 -1.15
CA THR A 40 -35.40 -18.26 -2.37
C THR A 40 -34.85 -17.50 -3.59
N CYS A 41 -34.44 -18.25 -4.62
CA CYS A 41 -33.86 -17.71 -5.87
C CYS A 41 -34.93 -17.56 -6.97
N VAL A 42 -34.92 -16.41 -7.66
CA VAL A 42 -35.71 -16.15 -8.87
C VAL A 42 -34.72 -15.86 -10.01
N ASN A 43 -34.78 -16.66 -11.08
CA ASN A 43 -33.96 -16.50 -12.28
C ASN A 43 -34.79 -15.82 -13.37
N GLU A 44 -34.35 -14.66 -13.87
CA GLU A 44 -34.82 -14.17 -15.16
C GLU A 44 -33.70 -13.42 -15.89
N SER A 45 -33.41 -13.89 -17.10
CA SER A 45 -32.33 -13.46 -17.97
C SER A 45 -32.84 -12.37 -18.92
N THR A 46 -32.08 -11.29 -19.11
CA THR A 46 -32.21 -10.49 -20.34
C THR A 46 -30.87 -9.90 -20.78
N GLN A 47 -30.63 -10.10 -22.08
CA GLN A 47 -29.49 -9.77 -22.91
C GLN A 47 -29.46 -8.27 -23.25
N THR A 48 -28.28 -7.68 -23.42
CA THR A 48 -27.97 -6.72 -24.50
C THR A 48 -26.47 -6.42 -24.54
N ASP A 49 -25.89 -6.60 -25.72
CA ASP A 49 -24.52 -6.26 -26.10
C ASP A 49 -24.37 -4.76 -26.37
N GLU A 50 -23.27 -4.14 -25.92
CA GLU A 50 -22.56 -3.10 -26.69
C GLU A 50 -21.06 -3.14 -26.38
N ILE A 51 -20.28 -2.98 -27.45
CA ILE A 51 -18.82 -3.09 -27.58
C ILE A 51 -18.20 -1.71 -27.36
N LEU A 52 -17.18 -1.58 -26.51
CA LEU A 52 -16.23 -0.46 -26.57
C LEU A 52 -14.82 -0.93 -26.14
N GLU A 53 -13.86 -0.60 -26.99
CA GLU A 53 -12.46 -1.03 -26.98
C GLU A 53 -11.59 -0.19 -26.01
N ASN A 54 -10.64 -0.90 -25.39
CA ASN A 54 -9.35 -0.52 -24.78
C ASN A 54 -8.85 0.94 -24.86
N ASP A 55 -8.44 1.51 -23.72
CA ASP A 55 -7.16 2.25 -23.56
C ASP A 55 -6.80 2.44 -22.04
N ASP A 56 -6.00 1.53 -21.48
CA ASP A 56 -5.61 1.48 -20.05
C ASP A 56 -4.10 1.80 -19.85
N ASN A 57 -3.64 2.99 -20.25
CA ASN A 57 -2.27 3.40 -19.89
C ASN A 57 -1.99 4.92 -19.81
N ALA A 58 -2.98 5.77 -19.53
CA ALA A 58 -2.81 7.23 -19.60
C ALA A 58 -2.99 8.02 -18.28
N ASN A 59 -3.28 7.37 -17.14
CA ASN A 59 -3.77 8.10 -15.96
C ASN A 59 -2.84 8.17 -14.74
N GLU A 60 -1.62 7.60 -14.75
CA GLU A 60 -0.69 7.78 -13.63
C GLU A 60 0.13 9.09 -13.75
N ASP A 61 0.36 9.59 -14.96
CA ASP A 61 1.15 10.80 -15.20
C ASP A 61 0.41 12.10 -14.87
N THR A 62 -0.92 12.11 -14.90
CA THR A 62 -1.73 13.31 -14.63
C THR A 62 -1.69 13.72 -13.16
N GLU A 63 -1.59 12.76 -12.22
CA GLU A 63 -1.50 13.07 -10.79
C GLU A 63 -0.09 13.53 -10.39
N VAL A 64 0.96 12.98 -11.01
CA VAL A 64 2.36 13.34 -10.73
C VAL A 64 2.66 14.78 -11.19
N ASN A 65 2.13 15.18 -12.34
CA ASN A 65 2.30 16.55 -12.87
C ASN A 65 1.60 17.63 -12.04
N ARG A 66 0.65 17.27 -11.16
CA ARG A 66 -0.05 18.23 -10.30
C ARG A 66 0.87 18.89 -9.25
N PHE A 67 2.02 18.29 -8.96
CA PHE A 67 2.88 18.70 -7.85
C PHE A 67 4.14 19.46 -8.29
N VAL A 68 4.19 20.00 -9.51
CA VAL A 68 5.33 20.82 -9.95
C VAL A 68 5.28 22.20 -9.32
N ILE A 69 6.00 22.40 -8.21
CA ILE A 69 6.13 23.72 -7.57
C ILE A 69 7.20 24.53 -8.31
N GLN A 70 6.80 25.66 -8.90
CA GLN A 70 7.70 26.58 -9.59
C GLN A 70 8.81 27.09 -8.67
N GLN A 71 10.02 27.25 -9.24
CA GLN A 71 11.11 27.88 -8.51
C GLN A 71 10.87 29.39 -8.45
N ASN A 72 11.04 29.98 -7.27
CA ASN A 72 10.93 31.43 -7.09
C ASN A 72 12.34 32.00 -6.91
N GLU A 73 12.83 32.75 -7.90
CA GLU A 73 14.18 33.31 -7.91
C GLU A 73 14.42 34.32 -6.78
N ASP A 74 13.37 34.98 -6.29
CA ASP A 74 13.42 36.00 -5.24
C ASP A 74 13.61 35.40 -3.83
N ARG A 75 13.54 34.07 -3.69
CA ARG A 75 13.68 33.38 -2.41
C ARG A 75 15.08 32.83 -2.22
N ASP A 76 15.54 32.86 -0.97
CA ASP A 76 16.79 32.24 -0.59
C ASP A 76 16.78 30.73 -0.83
N GLU A 77 17.90 30.22 -1.35
CA GLU A 77 18.11 28.80 -1.56
C GLU A 77 18.23 28.07 -0.22
N CYS A 78 17.52 26.95 -0.08
CA CYS A 78 17.68 26.10 1.09
C CYS A 78 19.07 25.42 1.09
N PRO A 79 19.90 25.55 2.13
CA PRO A 79 21.22 24.91 2.18
C PRO A 79 21.16 23.38 2.26
N PHE A 80 19.97 22.80 2.51
CA PHE A 80 19.77 21.35 2.61
C PHE A 80 19.22 20.76 1.32
N CYS A 81 18.12 21.29 0.78
CA CYS A 81 17.49 20.75 -0.42
C CYS A 81 17.79 21.52 -1.71
N LEU A 82 18.59 22.60 -1.64
CA LEU A 82 18.98 23.46 -2.78
C LEU A 82 17.80 24.01 -3.59
N CYS A 83 16.65 24.10 -2.95
CA CYS A 83 15.41 24.51 -3.58
C CYS A 83 15.05 25.94 -3.20
N LYS A 84 14.43 26.67 -4.13
CA LYS A 84 13.86 28.01 -3.95
C LYS A 84 12.37 28.03 -4.30
N PRO A 85 11.43 28.19 -3.35
CA PRO A 85 11.64 28.09 -1.91
C PRO A 85 11.96 26.64 -1.49
N CYS A 86 12.37 26.48 -0.23
CA CYS A 86 12.63 25.17 0.38
C CYS A 86 11.46 24.19 0.17
N ILE A 87 11.74 22.91 -0.05
CA ILE A 87 10.67 21.89 -0.18
C ILE A 87 9.79 21.83 1.07
N THR A 88 10.37 22.13 2.23
CA THR A 88 9.66 22.22 3.51
C THR A 88 9.33 23.67 3.88
N ASP A 89 9.18 24.56 2.92
CA ASP A 89 8.64 25.89 3.18
C ASP A 89 7.14 25.80 3.49
N GLU A 90 6.59 26.73 4.29
CA GLU A 90 5.18 26.70 4.68
C GLU A 90 4.23 26.73 3.47
N SER A 91 4.63 27.43 2.40
CA SER A 91 3.92 27.46 1.12
C SER A 91 3.85 26.10 0.42
N ASN A 92 4.82 25.22 0.67
CA ASN A 92 4.95 23.92 0.01
C ASN A 92 4.48 22.76 0.89
N ILE A 93 4.61 22.89 2.21
CA ILE A 93 4.25 21.87 3.21
C ILE A 93 2.76 21.56 3.17
N GLN A 94 1.90 22.57 3.05
CA GLN A 94 0.44 22.36 3.11
C GLN A 94 -0.10 21.48 1.99
N MET A 95 0.63 21.30 0.89
CA MET A 95 0.18 20.48 -0.23
C MET A 95 0.27 18.98 0.03
N TRP A 96 1.12 18.52 0.94
CA TRP A 96 1.36 17.08 1.13
C TRP A 96 1.84 16.69 2.55
N TRP A 97 1.97 17.65 3.47
CA TRP A 97 2.38 17.42 4.85
C TRP A 97 1.35 17.97 5.84
N GLU A 98 0.92 17.12 6.78
CA GLU A 98 -0.01 17.50 7.84
C GLU A 98 0.68 18.41 8.86
N THR A 99 0.05 19.54 9.20
CA THR A 99 0.54 20.53 10.17
C THR A 99 0.71 19.93 11.57
N GLU A 100 -0.05 18.87 11.88
CA GLU A 100 -0.05 18.21 13.18
C GLU A 100 0.89 17.00 13.24
N GLY A 101 1.59 16.86 14.36
CA GLY A 101 2.45 15.72 14.60
C GLY A 101 1.63 14.45 14.83
N GLN A 102 1.56 13.57 13.82
CA GLN A 102 0.89 12.28 13.97
C GLN A 102 1.58 11.40 15.03
N GLN A 103 0.76 10.76 15.88
CA GLN A 103 1.24 9.75 16.83
C GLN A 103 1.79 8.52 16.10
N ARG A 104 2.64 7.74 16.78
CA ARG A 104 3.24 6.53 16.21
C ARG A 104 2.16 5.45 16.02
N HIS A 105 1.74 5.20 14.77
CA HIS A 105 0.76 4.18 14.42
C HIS A 105 1.34 3.14 13.44
N ARG A 106 0.83 1.90 13.43
CA ARG A 106 1.29 0.85 12.49
C ARG A 106 1.10 1.23 11.02
N ARG A 107 0.08 2.04 10.70
CA ARG A 107 -0.15 2.64 9.36
C ARG A 107 0.81 3.80 9.02
N ASN A 108 1.69 4.22 9.93
CA ASN A 108 2.64 5.30 9.62
C ASN A 108 3.63 4.90 8.54
N ASN A 109 3.86 3.61 8.28
CA ASN A 109 4.73 3.20 7.20
C ASN A 109 4.12 3.54 5.83
N SER A 110 2.83 3.25 5.60
CA SER A 110 2.16 3.61 4.34
C SER A 110 2.04 5.13 4.18
N LEU A 111 1.61 5.83 5.23
CA LEU A 111 1.50 7.30 5.21
C LEU A 111 2.86 7.98 4.97
N ARG A 112 3.93 7.45 5.56
CA ARG A 112 5.29 7.95 5.29
C ARG A 112 5.73 7.66 3.87
N LYS A 113 5.43 6.45 3.34
CA LYS A 113 5.78 6.11 1.95
C LYS A 113 5.14 7.07 0.96
N GLU A 114 3.88 7.43 1.17
CA GLU A 114 3.16 8.39 0.31
C GLU A 114 3.77 9.80 0.42
N LYS A 115 3.98 10.30 1.64
CA LYS A 115 4.67 11.59 1.88
C LYS A 115 6.07 11.63 1.29
N TYR A 116 6.79 10.51 1.36
CA TYR A 116 8.08 10.37 0.72
C TYR A 116 7.95 10.41 -0.81
N LYS A 117 6.94 9.74 -1.41
CA LYS A 117 6.70 9.80 -2.86
C LYS A 117 6.65 11.25 -3.33
N TYR A 118 5.82 12.10 -2.70
CA TYR A 118 5.73 13.52 -3.04
C TYR A 118 7.06 14.26 -2.89
N PHE A 119 7.77 14.04 -1.78
CA PHE A 119 9.08 14.64 -1.56
C PHE A 119 10.12 14.25 -2.64
N TRP A 120 10.16 12.97 -3.02
CA TRP A 120 11.07 12.46 -4.05
C TRP A 120 10.72 13.00 -5.43
N THR A 121 9.43 13.01 -5.78
CA THR A 121 8.90 13.61 -7.00
C THR A 121 9.30 15.09 -7.11
N MET A 122 9.19 15.84 -6.01
CA MET A 122 9.58 17.25 -5.95
C MET A 122 11.07 17.49 -6.26
N LEU A 123 11.96 16.69 -5.68
CA LEU A 123 13.39 16.78 -5.96
C LEU A 123 13.72 16.33 -7.40
N TYR A 124 12.96 15.35 -7.92
CA TYR A 124 13.11 14.86 -9.28
C TYR A 124 12.79 15.92 -10.32
N HIS A 125 11.63 16.57 -10.22
CA HIS A 125 11.24 17.63 -11.16
C HIS A 125 12.13 18.88 -11.10
N ARG A 126 12.89 19.06 -10.03
CA ARG A 126 13.83 20.17 -9.86
C ARG A 126 15.26 19.82 -10.22
N ASP A 127 15.50 18.59 -10.70
CA ASP A 127 16.83 18.07 -11.05
C ASP A 127 17.88 18.23 -9.94
N VAL A 128 17.45 18.31 -8.67
CA VAL A 128 18.38 18.50 -7.54
C VAL A 128 19.35 17.32 -7.41
N TRP A 129 18.96 16.15 -7.90
CA TRP A 129 19.80 14.94 -7.99
C TRP A 129 21.02 15.12 -8.88
N ARG A 130 20.93 16.02 -9.87
CA ARG A 130 22.01 16.34 -10.80
C ARG A 130 22.90 17.48 -10.31
N ASP A 131 22.52 18.17 -9.22
CA ASP A 131 23.34 19.23 -8.64
C ASP A 131 24.60 18.64 -7.97
N ASP A 132 25.77 19.11 -8.40
CA ASP A 132 27.07 18.65 -7.91
C ASP A 132 27.20 18.79 -6.38
N ARG A 133 26.64 19.86 -5.80
CA ARG A 133 26.67 20.11 -4.34
C ARG A 133 25.80 19.10 -3.60
N TYR A 134 24.74 18.59 -4.23
CA TYR A 134 23.93 17.52 -3.66
C TYR A 134 24.68 16.18 -3.72
N GLN A 135 25.29 15.86 -4.85
CA GLN A 135 26.08 14.65 -5.03
C GLN A 135 27.26 14.58 -4.05
N GLU A 136 27.98 15.69 -3.86
CA GLU A 136 29.10 15.76 -2.92
C GLU A 136 28.64 15.49 -1.48
N ARG A 137 27.55 16.14 -1.03
CA ARG A 137 27.00 15.91 0.32
C ARG A 137 26.55 14.46 0.51
N LYS A 138 25.98 13.84 -0.52
CA LYS A 138 25.60 12.43 -0.51
C LYS A 138 26.84 11.53 -0.37
N LEU A 139 27.90 11.78 -1.15
CA LEU A 139 29.16 11.05 -1.06
C LEU A 139 29.79 11.18 0.33
N GLN A 140 29.85 12.39 0.88
CA GLN A 140 30.39 12.63 2.23
C GLN A 140 29.60 11.88 3.30
N ALA A 141 28.27 11.88 3.21
CA ALA A 141 27.44 11.21 4.20
C ALA A 141 27.52 9.67 4.10
N LEU A 142 27.67 9.11 2.88
CA LEU A 142 27.95 7.69 2.68
C LEU A 142 29.34 7.30 3.23
N ALA A 143 30.34 8.16 3.08
CA ALA A 143 31.68 7.91 3.59
C ALA A 143 31.75 7.91 5.14
N ARG A 144 30.91 8.71 5.80
CA ARG A 144 30.93 8.86 7.27
C ARG A 144 30.31 7.70 8.03
N ASP A 145 29.30 7.02 7.48
CA ASP A 145 28.61 5.97 8.22
C ASP A 145 29.14 4.57 7.83
N PRO A 146 29.85 3.89 8.76
CA PRO A 146 30.50 2.60 8.50
C PRO A 146 29.50 1.49 8.17
N LYS A 147 28.21 1.66 8.43
CA LYS A 147 27.15 0.71 8.07
C LYS A 147 26.88 0.68 6.56
N PHE A 148 27.25 1.73 5.82
CA PHE A 148 27.03 1.80 4.37
C PHE A 148 28.18 1.22 3.53
N LYS A 149 29.23 0.66 4.15
CA LYS A 149 30.36 0.05 3.40
C LYS A 149 29.94 -1.05 2.42
N ASN A 150 28.82 -1.72 2.66
CA ASN A 150 28.30 -2.80 1.82
C ASN A 150 27.00 -2.44 1.08
N PHE A 151 26.60 -1.17 1.06
CA PHE A 151 25.33 -0.78 0.44
C PHE A 151 25.45 -0.72 -1.08
N ILE A 152 24.62 -1.51 -1.77
CA ILE A 152 24.42 -1.41 -3.21
C ILE A 152 23.81 -0.03 -3.47
N TRP A 153 24.43 0.73 -4.38
CA TRP A 153 23.98 2.06 -4.78
C TRP A 153 22.51 1.99 -5.24
N HIS A 154 21.60 2.53 -4.45
CA HIS A 154 20.18 2.64 -4.80
C HIS A 154 19.88 4.09 -5.16
N LYS A 155 19.06 4.32 -6.20
CA LYS A 155 18.56 5.67 -6.60
C LYS A 155 17.75 6.40 -5.51
N ARG A 156 17.55 5.80 -4.33
CA ARG A 156 16.77 6.39 -3.23
C ARG A 156 17.79 6.86 -2.20
N ASP A 157 17.94 8.17 -2.15
CA ASP A 157 19.11 8.85 -1.62
C ASP A 157 18.95 9.27 -0.14
N ILE A 158 19.92 10.02 0.35
CA ILE A 158 19.93 10.59 1.69
C ILE A 158 18.93 11.75 1.72
N MET A 159 17.89 11.60 2.53
CA MET A 159 16.87 12.63 2.65
C MET A 159 17.49 13.93 3.24
N PRO A 160 17.38 15.07 2.54
CA PRO A 160 17.79 16.36 3.07
C PRO A 160 17.16 16.62 4.44
N ASN A 161 17.94 17.19 5.36
CA ASN A 161 17.43 17.64 6.66
C ASN A 161 16.71 19.00 6.57
N CYS A 162 16.03 19.28 5.45
CA CYS A 162 15.19 20.46 5.30
C CYS A 162 14.06 20.40 6.34
N GLY A 163 13.90 21.47 7.13
CA GLY A 163 12.93 21.54 8.24
C GLY A 163 13.53 21.50 9.66
N LYS A 164 14.86 21.41 9.81
CA LYS A 164 15.53 21.42 11.14
C LYS A 164 16.15 22.76 11.58
N GLY A 165 15.70 23.90 11.04
CA GLY A 165 15.96 25.23 11.61
C GLY A 165 14.68 26.04 11.49
N LYS A 166 14.09 26.63 12.54
CA LYS A 166 14.72 27.52 13.53
C LYS A 166 14.30 27.30 14.99
N ASN A 167 13.52 26.26 15.29
CA ASN A 167 13.16 25.95 16.67
C ASN A 167 13.90 24.67 17.08
N GLY A 168 14.79 24.80 18.07
CA GLY A 168 15.47 23.68 18.72
C GLY A 168 14.47 22.71 19.32
N ARG A 169 13.84 21.87 18.48
CA ARG A 169 13.16 20.66 18.90
C ARG A 169 14.26 19.74 19.35
N LYS A 170 14.55 19.77 20.66
CA LYS A 170 15.19 18.67 21.38
C LYS A 170 14.57 17.40 20.78
N THR A 171 15.33 16.67 19.97
CA THR A 171 14.91 15.36 19.52
C THR A 171 14.69 14.59 20.80
N LYS A 172 13.43 14.38 21.18
CA LYS A 172 13.10 13.44 22.26
C LYS A 172 13.84 12.18 21.84
N THR A 173 14.87 11.84 22.61
CA THR A 173 15.59 10.58 22.45
C THR A 173 14.53 9.51 22.24
N PRO A 174 14.72 8.59 21.26
CA PRO A 174 13.77 7.51 21.04
C PRO A 174 13.41 6.93 22.40
N PRO A 175 12.11 6.72 22.70
CA PRO A 175 11.68 6.25 24.02
C PRO A 175 12.61 5.12 24.42
N ARG A 176 13.27 5.29 25.58
CA ARG A 176 14.13 4.24 26.12
C ARG A 176 13.22 3.06 26.38
N TYR A 177 13.22 2.11 25.45
CA TYR A 177 12.48 0.87 25.63
C TYR A 177 12.95 0.26 26.95
N THR A 178 12.00 -0.13 27.78
CA THR A 178 12.35 -0.87 29.01
C THR A 178 12.98 -2.20 28.61
N ARG A 179 13.78 -2.78 29.52
CA ARG A 179 14.43 -4.08 29.27
C ARG A 179 13.41 -5.16 28.84
N ASP A 180 12.20 -5.10 29.40
CA ASP A 180 11.10 -6.02 29.12
C ASP A 180 10.47 -5.78 27.73
N GLU A 181 10.38 -4.53 27.28
CA GLU A 181 9.93 -4.23 25.91
C GLU A 181 10.93 -4.73 24.87
N ILE A 182 12.23 -4.60 25.13
CA ILE A 182 13.28 -5.12 24.25
C ILE A 182 13.17 -6.64 24.14
N GLN A 183 12.91 -7.34 25.25
CA GLN A 183 12.72 -8.79 25.24
C GLN A 183 11.47 -9.20 24.45
N ARG A 184 10.35 -8.48 24.59
CA ARG A 184 9.12 -8.73 23.81
C ARG A 184 9.35 -8.55 22.31
N ILE A 185 10.03 -7.47 21.91
CA ILE A 185 10.35 -7.22 20.49
C ILE A 185 11.23 -8.35 19.94
N LYS A 186 12.25 -8.77 20.70
CA LYS A 186 13.16 -9.84 20.28
C LYS A 186 12.45 -11.18 20.12
N LEU A 187 11.50 -11.49 21.01
CA LEU A 187 10.68 -12.70 20.92
C LEU A 187 9.76 -12.67 19.69
N GLU A 188 9.09 -11.55 19.44
CA GLU A 188 8.22 -11.38 18.26
C GLU A 188 9.02 -11.48 16.95
N GLU A 189 10.23 -10.90 16.92
CA GLU A 189 11.14 -10.99 15.77
C GLU A 189 11.59 -12.44 15.50
N SER A 190 11.93 -13.21 16.54
CA SER A 190 12.26 -14.64 16.39
C SER A 190 11.08 -15.43 15.83
N ARG A 191 9.85 -15.17 16.31
CA ARG A 191 8.64 -15.82 15.79
C ARG A 191 8.38 -15.50 14.32
N LEU A 192 8.64 -14.26 13.91
CA LEU A 192 8.52 -13.86 12.51
C LEU A 192 9.58 -14.52 11.62
N LYS A 193 10.83 -14.65 12.11
CA LYS A 193 11.90 -15.35 11.38
C LYS A 193 11.58 -16.83 11.20
N GLU A 194 11.04 -17.48 12.22
CA GLU A 194 10.57 -18.87 12.14
C GLU A 194 9.47 -19.02 11.08
N LYS A 195 8.47 -18.13 11.06
CA LYS A 195 7.43 -18.12 10.02
C LYS A 195 8.00 -17.93 8.61
N GLN A 196 9.04 -17.10 8.45
CA GLN A 196 9.69 -16.91 7.16
C GLN A 196 10.52 -18.12 6.74
N LEU A 197 11.13 -18.83 7.70
CA LEU A 197 11.85 -20.08 7.42
C LEU A 197 10.88 -21.17 6.95
N LEU A 198 9.72 -21.29 7.59
CA LEU A 198 8.67 -22.23 7.15
C LEU A 198 8.19 -21.93 5.72
N LYS A 199 8.01 -20.65 5.36
CA LYS A 199 7.66 -20.25 3.99
C LYS A 199 8.73 -20.55 2.95
N LYS A 200 9.99 -20.67 3.36
CA LYS A 200 11.12 -21.00 2.49
C LYS A 200 11.38 -22.51 2.42
N ASN A 201 10.65 -23.31 3.20
CA ASN A 201 10.83 -24.76 3.18
C ASN A 201 10.26 -25.30 1.86
N PRO A 202 11.07 -25.98 1.03
CA PRO A 202 10.60 -26.54 -0.25
C PRO A 202 9.39 -27.47 -0.10
N GLU A 203 9.28 -28.19 1.02
CA GLU A 203 8.14 -29.07 1.30
C GLU A 203 6.81 -28.31 1.38
N PHE A 204 6.82 -27.10 1.95
CA PHE A 204 5.63 -26.25 2.01
C PHE A 204 5.23 -25.76 0.62
N GLY A 205 6.22 -25.44 -0.24
CA GLY A 205 5.98 -25.09 -1.63
C GLY A 205 5.31 -26.22 -2.39
N ASN A 206 5.86 -27.44 -2.29
CA ASN A 206 5.32 -28.63 -2.95
C ASN A 206 3.89 -28.94 -2.48
N MET A 207 3.62 -28.81 -1.18
CA MET A 207 2.29 -29.03 -0.62
C MET A 207 1.29 -27.98 -1.12
N ALA A 208 1.67 -26.69 -1.11
CA ALA A 208 0.81 -25.61 -1.60
C ALA A 208 0.53 -25.76 -3.10
N GLU A 209 1.53 -26.15 -3.89
CA GLU A 209 1.40 -26.42 -5.32
C GLU A 209 0.42 -27.56 -5.58
N SER A 210 0.54 -28.69 -4.86
CA SER A 210 -0.40 -29.81 -5.00
C SER A 210 -1.84 -29.46 -4.61
N VAL A 211 -2.04 -28.63 -3.57
CA VAL A 211 -3.38 -28.15 -3.20
C VAL A 211 -3.96 -27.23 -4.28
N MET A 212 -3.15 -26.32 -4.83
CA MET A 212 -3.58 -25.43 -5.92
C MET A 212 -3.87 -26.22 -7.20
N GLU A 213 -3.05 -27.21 -7.54
CA GLU A 213 -3.22 -28.06 -8.72
C GLU A 213 -4.52 -28.88 -8.62
N ASN A 214 -4.77 -29.53 -7.48
CA ASN A 214 -6.02 -30.26 -7.25
C ASN A 214 -7.25 -29.35 -7.30
N ALA A 215 -7.17 -28.14 -6.71
CA ALA A 215 -8.26 -27.19 -6.77
C ALA A 215 -8.55 -26.73 -8.20
N LEU A 216 -7.52 -26.42 -8.99
CA LEU A 216 -7.66 -26.05 -10.40
C LEU A 216 -8.21 -27.19 -11.25
N LEU A 217 -7.76 -28.43 -11.01
CA LEU A 217 -8.27 -29.62 -11.69
C LEU A 217 -9.76 -29.84 -11.42
N ASN A 218 -10.20 -29.70 -10.16
CA ASN A 218 -11.62 -29.82 -9.82
C ASN A 218 -12.44 -28.75 -10.54
N ILE A 219 -12.01 -27.49 -10.47
CA ILE A 219 -12.67 -26.36 -11.13
C ILE A 219 -12.77 -26.58 -12.65
N MET A 220 -11.69 -27.03 -13.31
CA MET A 220 -11.71 -27.30 -14.74
C MET A 220 -12.60 -28.50 -15.10
N THR A 221 -12.62 -29.54 -14.27
CA THR A 221 -13.45 -30.73 -14.48
C THR A 221 -14.93 -30.38 -14.37
N GLU A 222 -15.32 -29.63 -13.33
CA GLU A 222 -16.69 -29.13 -13.16
C GLU A 222 -17.11 -28.21 -14.32
N ALA A 223 -16.19 -27.38 -14.80
CA ALA A 223 -16.47 -26.51 -15.95
C ALA A 223 -16.66 -27.28 -17.27
N LEU A 224 -15.87 -28.33 -17.49
CA LEU A 224 -15.98 -29.20 -18.67
C LEU A 224 -17.25 -30.05 -18.65
N ASN A 225 -17.75 -30.40 -17.46
CA ASN A 225 -19.03 -31.11 -17.30
C ASN A 225 -20.25 -30.19 -17.44
N GLU A 226 -20.06 -28.93 -17.81
CA GLU A 226 -21.10 -27.89 -17.90
C GLU A 226 -21.83 -27.62 -16.58
N GLU A 227 -21.34 -28.14 -15.44
CA GLU A 227 -21.88 -27.86 -14.12
C GLU A 227 -21.55 -26.43 -13.67
N PHE A 228 -20.47 -25.85 -14.20
CA PHE A 228 -20.02 -24.49 -13.86
C PHE A 228 -19.55 -23.70 -15.09
N ASN A 229 -20.18 -22.57 -15.38
CA ASN A 229 -19.79 -21.72 -16.52
C ASN A 229 -18.70 -20.71 -16.10
N ILE A 230 -17.42 -21.10 -16.22
CA ILE A 230 -16.29 -20.20 -15.94
C ILE A 230 -16.14 -19.21 -17.09
N THR A 231 -16.87 -18.09 -17.00
CA THR A 231 -16.66 -16.97 -17.90
C THR A 231 -15.61 -16.04 -17.30
N ALA A 232 -14.37 -16.09 -17.81
CA ALA A 232 -13.30 -15.14 -17.49
C ALA A 232 -13.55 -13.75 -18.12
N ARG A 233 -14.81 -13.34 -18.29
CA ARG A 233 -15.13 -12.00 -18.77
C ARG A 233 -14.78 -11.00 -17.66
N PRO A 234 -13.93 -9.99 -17.91
CA PRO A 234 -13.68 -8.94 -16.94
C PRO A 234 -15.01 -8.25 -16.61
N ARG A 235 -15.54 -8.50 -15.42
CA ARG A 235 -16.74 -7.81 -14.94
C ARG A 235 -16.29 -6.45 -14.41
N PHE A 236 -16.51 -5.40 -15.20
CA PHE A 236 -16.42 -4.03 -14.70
C PHE A 236 -17.50 -3.84 -13.62
N ILE A 237 -17.10 -3.87 -12.35
CA ILE A 237 -17.97 -3.51 -11.23
C ILE A 237 -18.08 -1.99 -11.26
N ALA A 238 -19.13 -1.47 -11.88
CA ALA A 238 -19.44 -0.05 -11.83
C ALA A 238 -19.70 0.36 -10.38
N LEU A 239 -18.72 1.03 -9.76
CA LEU A 239 -18.89 1.60 -8.43
C LEU A 239 -20.05 2.62 -8.49
N PRO A 240 -20.96 2.64 -7.51
CA PRO A 240 -22.06 3.59 -7.49
C PRO A 240 -21.50 5.02 -7.55
N LYS A 241 -22.01 5.84 -8.48
CA LYS A 241 -21.66 7.26 -8.57
C LYS A 241 -21.93 7.90 -7.20
N ARG A 242 -20.88 8.39 -6.54
CA ARG A 242 -21.02 9.20 -5.32
C ARG A 242 -21.96 10.36 -5.64
N THR A 243 -23.18 10.32 -5.13
CA THR A 243 -24.07 11.47 -5.17
C THR A 243 -23.39 12.55 -4.33
N ALA A 244 -22.95 13.62 -4.99
CA ALA A 244 -22.53 14.82 -4.30
C ALA A 244 -23.73 15.26 -3.44
N SER A 245 -23.56 15.13 -2.13
CA SER A 245 -24.53 15.61 -1.15
C SER A 245 -24.71 17.11 -1.37
N ALA A 246 -25.81 17.44 -2.02
CA ALA A 246 -26.24 18.80 -2.20
C ALA A 246 -27.01 19.26 -0.97
N LYS A 247 -26.74 20.53 -0.62
CA LYS A 247 -27.53 21.46 0.19
C LYS A 247 -27.12 21.61 1.65
N SER A 248 -26.17 22.54 1.80
CA SER A 248 -26.39 23.76 2.59
C SER A 248 -27.89 24.05 2.79
N GLN A 249 -28.34 24.00 4.04
CA GLN A 249 -29.49 24.72 4.52
C GLN A 249 -29.09 25.43 5.82
N LYS A 250 -29.04 26.75 5.70
CA LYS A 250 -29.15 27.83 6.71
C LYS A 250 -28.41 27.67 8.04
#